data_AF-A0A2I0LHM1-F1
#
_entry.id   AF-A0A2I0LHM1-F1
#
_cell.length_a   1.000
_cell.length_b   1.000
_cell.length_c   1.000
_cell.angle_alpha   90.00
_cell.angle_beta   90.00
_cell.angle_gamma   90.00
#
_symmetry.space_group_name_H-M   'P 1'
#
loop_
_entity.id
_entity.type
_entity.pdbx_description
1 polymer ?
#
loop_
_entity_poly.entity_id
_entity_poly.type
_entity_poly.pdbx_seq_one_letter_code
_entity_poly.pdbx_strand_id
1 'polypeptide(L)'
;RKPEKGIQYLIERGFLSDTPVGVAHFILERKGLSRQMIGEFLGNRQKQFNRDVLDCVVDEMDFSGMELDEALRKFQSHIRVQGEAQKVERLIEAFSQRYCVCNAALLRQFRNPDTIFILAFAIILLNTDMYSPSVKAERKMKLEDFIKNLRGVDNGEDIPRDMLVGIYQRIQSRELRTNDDHVSQVQAVERMIVGKKPVGSPRGWDGF
;
A
#
# COMPACT_ATOMS: atom_id res chain seq x y z
N ARG A 1 12.42 6.19 12.07
CA ARG A 1 13.67 6.05 11.27
C ARG A 1 14.08 4.58 11.05
N LYS A 2 14.01 3.69 12.05
CA LYS A 2 14.19 2.23 11.87
C LYS A 2 13.02 1.50 12.53
N PRO A 3 12.01 1.01 11.79
CA PRO A 3 10.76 0.52 12.37
C PRO A 3 10.98 -0.62 13.36
N GLU A 4 11.85 -1.57 13.04
CA GLU A 4 12.14 -2.75 13.85
C GLU A 4 12.72 -2.36 15.21
N LYS A 5 13.68 -1.43 15.22
CA LYS A 5 14.26 -0.92 16.48
C LYS A 5 13.24 -0.12 17.29
N GLY A 6 12.32 0.57 16.63
CA GLY A 6 11.25 1.32 17.29
C GLY A 6 10.26 0.40 18.00
N ILE A 7 9.78 -0.64 17.32
CA ILE A 7 8.89 -1.64 17.91
C ILE A 7 9.58 -2.36 19.07
N GLN A 8 10.82 -2.82 18.88
CA GLN A 8 11.59 -3.47 19.95
C GLN A 8 11.73 -2.56 21.18
N TYR A 9 12.08 -1.28 20.99
CA TYR A 9 12.20 -0.34 22.10
C TYR A 9 10.89 -0.16 22.87
N LEU A 10 9.75 -0.08 22.16
CA LEU A 10 8.43 0.07 22.80
C LEU A 10 8.06 -1.17 23.62
N ILE A 11 8.42 -2.35 23.13
CA ILE A 11 8.25 -3.63 23.84
C ILE A 11 9.11 -3.67 25.11
N GLU A 12 10.40 -3.37 24.99
CA GLU A 12 11.36 -3.37 26.12
C GLU A 12 10.97 -2.37 27.22
N ARG A 13 10.28 -1.28 26.86
CA ARG A 13 9.80 -0.26 27.79
C ARG A 13 8.39 -0.53 28.35
N GLY A 14 7.75 -1.64 27.95
CA GLY A 14 6.42 -2.02 28.41
C GLY A 14 5.28 -1.18 27.84
N PHE A 15 5.52 -0.41 26.77
CA PHE A 15 4.48 0.37 26.08
C PHE A 15 3.72 -0.46 25.04
N LEU A 16 4.26 -1.61 24.65
CA LEU A 16 3.72 -2.49 23.63
C LEU A 16 3.90 -3.95 24.06
N SER A 17 2.86 -4.77 23.90
CA SER A 17 2.99 -6.21 24.12
C SER A 17 3.85 -6.85 23.04
N ASP A 18 4.67 -7.83 23.41
CA ASP A 18 5.48 -8.62 22.48
C ASP A 18 4.65 -9.72 21.78
N THR A 19 3.58 -9.30 21.08
CA THR A 19 2.71 -10.20 20.34
C THR A 19 2.34 -9.60 18.98
N PRO A 20 2.18 -10.40 17.91
CA PRO A 20 1.81 -9.88 16.60
C PRO A 20 0.51 -9.06 16.61
N VAL A 21 -0.51 -9.58 17.30
CA VAL A 21 -1.82 -8.93 17.48
C VAL A 21 -1.68 -7.58 18.18
N GLY A 22 -0.91 -7.50 19.28
CA GLY A 22 -0.73 -6.25 19.99
C GLY A 22 0.01 -5.19 19.18
N VAL A 23 1.01 -5.60 18.39
CA VAL A 23 1.69 -4.70 17.45
C VAL A 23 0.75 -4.27 16.32
N ALA A 24 -0.11 -5.15 15.82
CA ALA A 24 -1.10 -4.82 14.79
C ALA A 24 -2.09 -3.74 15.26
N HIS A 25 -2.71 -3.92 16.43
CA HIS A 25 -3.59 -2.90 17.02
C HIS A 25 -2.86 -1.58 17.24
N PHE A 26 -1.62 -1.63 17.75
CA PHE A 26 -0.80 -0.43 17.91
C PHE A 26 -0.60 0.32 16.58
N ILE A 27 -0.29 -0.39 15.50
CA ILE A 27 -0.10 0.19 14.16
C ILE A 27 -1.37 0.84 13.62
N LEU A 28 -2.53 0.22 13.85
CA LEU A 28 -3.81 0.71 13.34
C LEU A 28 -4.34 1.91 14.13
N GLU A 29 -4.22 1.88 15.46
CA GLU A 29 -4.88 2.85 16.35
C GLU A 29 -4.01 4.06 16.71
N ARG A 30 -2.69 3.89 16.81
CA ARG A 30 -1.83 4.95 17.36
C ARG A 30 -1.50 6.01 16.31
N LYS A 31 -1.80 7.26 16.67
CA LYS A 31 -1.34 8.46 15.95
C LYS A 31 0.16 8.67 16.16
N GLY A 32 0.80 9.41 15.26
CA GLY A 32 2.23 9.73 15.35
C GLY A 32 3.16 8.68 14.74
N LEU A 33 2.62 7.58 14.20
CA LEU A 33 3.37 6.66 13.36
C LEU A 33 3.38 7.15 11.92
N SER A 34 4.50 6.96 11.23
CA SER A 34 4.60 7.28 9.80
C SER A 34 4.03 6.12 9.01
N ARG A 35 3.06 6.40 8.13
CA ARG A 35 2.39 5.42 7.28
C ARG A 35 3.33 4.76 6.29
N GLN A 36 4.37 5.48 5.86
CA GLN A 36 5.48 4.91 5.09
C GLN A 36 6.26 3.90 5.93
N MET A 37 6.66 4.26 7.14
CA MET A 37 7.44 3.36 8.00
C MET A 37 6.63 2.12 8.43
N ILE A 38 5.31 2.26 8.56
CA ILE A 38 4.38 1.12 8.74
C ILE A 38 4.47 0.19 7.53
N GLY A 39 4.35 0.73 6.31
CA GLY A 39 4.49 -0.07 5.08
C GLY A 39 5.84 -0.76 4.98
N GLU A 40 6.93 -0.09 5.37
CA GLU A 40 8.27 -0.68 5.40
C GLU A 40 8.40 -1.83 6.40
N PHE A 41 7.81 -1.70 7.59
CA PHE A 41 7.80 -2.74 8.61
C PHE A 41 6.97 -3.95 8.18
N LEU A 42 5.73 -3.72 7.73
CA LEU A 42 4.80 -4.78 7.35
C LEU A 42 5.23 -5.49 6.07
N GLY A 43 5.84 -4.77 5.13
CA GLY A 43 6.38 -5.33 3.88
C GLY A 43 7.66 -6.16 4.07
N ASN A 44 8.20 -6.27 5.29
CA ASN A 44 9.41 -7.04 5.54
C ASN A 44 9.14 -8.55 5.55
N ARG A 45 9.33 -9.19 4.39
CA ARG A 45 9.14 -10.64 4.22
C ARG A 45 10.19 -11.53 4.89
N GLN A 46 11.33 -10.97 5.32
CA GLN A 46 12.45 -11.76 5.84
C GLN A 46 12.25 -12.22 7.29
N LYS A 47 11.40 -11.51 8.05
CA LYS A 47 11.19 -11.76 9.47
C LYS A 47 9.80 -12.35 9.70
N GLN A 48 9.74 -13.49 10.39
CA GLN A 48 8.47 -14.16 10.68
C GLN A 48 7.53 -13.25 11.47
N PHE A 49 8.02 -12.58 12.51
CA PHE A 49 7.22 -11.65 13.31
C PHE A 49 6.56 -10.54 12.48
N ASN A 50 7.26 -9.96 11.50
CA ASN A 50 6.70 -8.95 10.62
C ASN A 50 5.57 -9.49 9.74
N ARG A 51 5.70 -10.75 9.29
CA ARG A 51 4.67 -11.45 8.52
C ARG A 51 3.44 -11.69 9.38
N ASP A 52 3.63 -12.22 10.59
CA ASP A 52 2.54 -12.48 11.53
C ASP A 52 1.80 -11.18 11.90
N VAL A 53 2.53 -10.08 12.09
CA VAL A 53 1.91 -8.76 12.34
C VAL A 53 1.08 -8.30 11.14
N LEU A 54 1.59 -8.45 9.91
CA LEU A 54 0.83 -8.10 8.71
C LEU A 54 -0.45 -8.93 8.60
N ASP A 55 -0.37 -10.23 8.87
CA ASP A 55 -1.52 -11.13 8.84
C ASP A 55 -2.57 -10.67 9.87
N CYS A 56 -2.16 -10.34 11.10
CA CYS A 56 -3.06 -9.74 12.10
C CYS A 56 -3.63 -8.38 11.65
N VAL A 57 -2.85 -7.53 11.00
CA VAL A 57 -3.31 -6.22 10.50
C VAL A 57 -4.39 -6.37 9.45
N VAL A 58 -4.24 -7.30 8.49
CA VAL A 58 -5.27 -7.52 7.47
C VAL A 58 -6.48 -8.24 8.04
N ASP A 59 -6.32 -9.08 9.06
CA ASP A 59 -7.45 -9.76 9.72
C ASP A 59 -8.39 -8.80 10.45
N GLU A 60 -7.86 -7.69 10.98
CA GLU A 60 -8.66 -6.60 11.55
C GLU A 60 -9.41 -5.77 10.48
N MET A 61 -9.14 -6.00 9.19
CA MET A 61 -9.84 -5.33 8.10
C MET A 61 -10.97 -6.19 7.54
N ASP A 62 -12.19 -5.65 7.64
CA ASP A 62 -13.37 -6.19 6.96
C ASP A 62 -13.47 -5.65 5.52
N PHE A 63 -13.44 -6.56 4.54
CA PHE A 63 -13.62 -6.26 3.12
C PHE A 63 -14.89 -6.89 2.53
N SER A 64 -15.76 -7.47 3.36
CA SER A 64 -16.93 -8.18 2.88
C SER A 64 -17.90 -7.24 2.18
N GLY A 65 -18.33 -7.63 0.97
CA GLY A 65 -19.25 -6.86 0.14
C GLY A 65 -18.65 -5.61 -0.50
N MET A 66 -17.34 -5.37 -0.34
CA MET A 66 -16.63 -4.28 -1.01
C MET A 66 -16.14 -4.72 -2.38
N GLU A 67 -16.13 -3.80 -3.33
CA GLU A 67 -15.40 -3.98 -4.59
C GLU A 67 -13.89 -3.96 -4.33
N LEU A 68 -13.09 -4.60 -5.20
CA LEU A 68 -11.66 -4.79 -4.98
C LEU A 68 -10.91 -3.45 -4.82
N ASP A 69 -11.21 -2.46 -5.65
CA ASP A 69 -10.59 -1.14 -5.57
C ASP A 69 -10.99 -0.35 -4.31
N GLU A 70 -12.19 -0.59 -3.77
CA GLU A 70 -12.65 0.02 -2.53
C GLU A 70 -12.01 -0.62 -1.31
N ALA A 71 -11.89 -1.95 -1.30
CA ALA A 71 -11.13 -2.67 -0.28
C ALA A 71 -9.66 -2.25 -0.29
N LEU A 72 -9.05 -2.14 -1.49
CA LEU A 72 -7.67 -1.70 -1.63
C LEU A 72 -7.48 -0.26 -1.15
N ARG A 73 -8.46 0.62 -1.40
CA ARG A 73 -8.47 1.98 -0.86
C ARG A 73 -8.52 2.01 0.66
N LYS A 74 -9.37 1.16 1.28
CA LYS A 74 -9.44 1.03 2.74
C LYS A 74 -8.09 0.57 3.31
N PHE A 75 -7.47 -0.44 2.70
CA PHE A 75 -6.14 -0.91 3.08
C PHE A 75 -5.06 0.18 2.94
N GLN A 76 -4.99 0.83 1.77
CA GLN A 76 -3.99 1.85 1.46
C GLN A 76 -4.17 3.14 2.28
N SER A 77 -5.36 3.41 2.80
CA SER A 77 -5.59 4.55 3.69
C SER A 77 -4.82 4.42 5.01
N HIS A 78 -4.58 3.19 5.49
CA HIS A 78 -3.86 2.90 6.73
C HIS A 78 -2.37 2.61 6.51
N ILE A 79 -2.01 2.10 5.34
CA ILE A 79 -0.67 1.62 5.02
C ILE A 79 -0.25 2.18 3.67
N ARG A 80 0.92 2.81 3.60
CA ARG A 80 1.42 3.31 2.32
C ARG A 80 1.96 2.15 1.47
N VAL A 81 1.26 1.80 0.40
CA VAL A 81 1.62 0.72 -0.53
C VAL A 81 2.42 1.26 -1.73
N GLN A 82 3.53 1.95 -1.44
CA GLN A 82 4.42 2.53 -2.47
C GLN A 82 5.88 2.33 -2.04
N GLY A 83 6.79 2.16 -3.00
CA GLY A 83 8.23 2.05 -2.74
C GLY A 83 8.85 0.83 -3.40
N GLU A 84 9.64 0.07 -2.63
CA GLU A 84 10.32 -1.13 -3.12
C GLU A 84 9.32 -2.20 -3.58
N ALA A 85 9.52 -2.74 -4.78
CA ALA A 85 8.62 -3.70 -5.41
C ALA A 85 8.34 -4.92 -4.52
N GLN A 86 9.36 -5.49 -3.89
CA GLN A 86 9.21 -6.66 -3.01
C GLN A 86 8.33 -6.39 -1.77
N LYS A 87 8.35 -5.16 -1.25
CA LYS A 87 7.51 -4.76 -0.11
C LYS A 87 6.06 -4.55 -0.55
N VAL A 88 5.87 -3.91 -1.70
CA VAL A 88 4.55 -3.74 -2.31
C VAL A 88 3.92 -5.10 -2.58
N GLU A 89 4.67 -6.02 -3.19
CA GLU A 89 4.26 -7.40 -3.45
C GLU A 89 3.78 -8.10 -2.18
N ARG A 90 4.54 -8.04 -1.10
CA ARG A 90 4.15 -8.67 0.17
C ARG A 90 2.86 -8.07 0.75
N LEU A 91 2.71 -6.75 0.71
CA LEU A 91 1.51 -6.08 1.21
C LEU A 91 0.27 -6.47 0.38
N ILE A 92 0.42 -6.53 -0.94
CA ILE A 92 -0.67 -6.86 -1.86
C ILE A 92 -1.02 -8.34 -1.82
N GLU A 93 -0.06 -9.22 -1.60
CA GLU A 93 -0.30 -10.65 -1.35
C GLU A 93 -1.21 -10.84 -0.13
N ALA A 94 -0.84 -10.26 1.03
CA ALA A 94 -1.63 -10.38 2.25
C ALA A 94 -3.02 -9.74 2.10
N PHE A 95 -3.10 -8.55 1.48
CA PHE A 95 -4.36 -7.90 1.16
C PHE A 95 -5.26 -8.78 0.28
N SER A 96 -4.71 -9.37 -0.78
CA SER A 96 -5.46 -10.19 -1.73
C SER A 96 -5.99 -11.46 -1.08
N GLN A 97 -5.17 -12.12 -0.25
CA GLN A 97 -5.60 -13.29 0.53
C GLN A 97 -6.77 -12.94 1.44
N ARG A 98 -6.68 -11.82 2.17
CA ARG A 98 -7.76 -11.35 3.05
C ARG A 98 -9.03 -11.02 2.25
N TYR A 99 -8.91 -10.29 1.15
CA TYR A 99 -10.05 -9.95 0.28
C TYR A 99 -10.76 -11.20 -0.23
N CYS A 100 -9.99 -12.22 -0.62
CA CYS A 100 -10.50 -13.52 -1.05
C CYS A 100 -11.32 -14.20 0.04
N VAL A 101 -10.83 -14.23 1.29
CA VAL A 101 -11.55 -14.78 2.44
C VAL A 101 -12.88 -14.05 2.67
N CYS A 102 -12.87 -12.71 2.63
CA CYS A 102 -14.06 -11.89 2.85
C CYS A 102 -15.11 -11.99 1.73
N ASN A 103 -14.70 -12.36 0.51
CA ASN A 103 -15.54 -12.32 -0.70
C ASN A 103 -15.52 -13.65 -1.48
N ALA A 104 -15.52 -14.79 -0.78
CA ALA A 104 -15.39 -16.12 -1.40
C ALA A 104 -16.42 -16.43 -2.50
N ALA A 105 -17.62 -15.84 -2.44
CA ALA A 105 -18.64 -16.02 -3.47
C ALA A 105 -18.22 -15.39 -4.82
N LEU A 106 -17.57 -14.21 -4.78
CA LEU A 106 -17.04 -13.52 -5.96
C LEU A 106 -15.95 -14.36 -6.63
N LEU A 107 -15.11 -15.04 -5.85
CA LEU A 107 -14.00 -15.84 -6.37
C LEU A 107 -14.43 -17.01 -7.25
N ARG A 108 -15.66 -17.52 -7.05
CA ARG A 108 -16.18 -18.65 -7.83
C ARG A 108 -16.31 -18.35 -9.32
N GLN A 109 -16.31 -17.07 -9.71
CA GLN A 109 -16.37 -16.68 -11.10
C GLN A 109 -14.99 -16.69 -11.80
N PHE A 110 -13.90 -16.70 -11.02
CA PHE A 110 -12.54 -16.68 -11.56
C PHE A 110 -11.97 -18.09 -11.66
N ARG A 111 -11.18 -18.33 -12.71
CA ARG A 111 -10.53 -19.61 -13.00
C ARG A 111 -9.13 -19.71 -12.41
N ASN A 112 -8.45 -18.58 -12.23
CA ASN A 112 -7.12 -18.49 -11.67
C ASN A 112 -7.20 -17.95 -10.22
N PRO A 113 -6.65 -18.67 -9.23
CA PRO A 113 -6.61 -18.19 -7.85
C PRO A 113 -5.81 -16.89 -7.67
N ASP A 114 -4.89 -16.59 -8.60
CA ASP A 114 -4.05 -15.40 -8.56
C ASP A 114 -4.68 -14.17 -9.23
N THR A 115 -5.87 -14.31 -9.84
CA THR A 115 -6.54 -13.21 -10.57
C THR A 115 -6.74 -11.97 -9.69
N ILE A 116 -7.13 -12.15 -8.42
CA ILE A 116 -7.31 -11.03 -7.49
C ILE A 116 -5.99 -10.31 -7.22
N PHE A 117 -4.91 -11.05 -7.02
CA PHE A 117 -3.60 -10.49 -6.77
C PHE A 117 -3.08 -9.69 -7.98
N ILE A 118 -3.22 -10.26 -9.17
CA ILE A 118 -2.86 -9.60 -10.44
C ILE A 118 -3.68 -8.33 -10.64
N LEU A 119 -5.00 -8.40 -10.41
CA LEU A 119 -5.91 -7.27 -10.57
C LEU A 119 -5.63 -6.16 -9.55
N ALA A 120 -5.33 -6.51 -8.30
CA ALA A 120 -4.93 -5.55 -7.26
C ALA A 120 -3.66 -4.78 -7.68
N PHE A 121 -2.67 -5.47 -8.24
CA PHE A 121 -1.48 -4.84 -8.81
C PHE A 121 -1.80 -3.91 -9.98
N ALA A 122 -2.66 -4.35 -10.89
CA ALA A 122 -3.09 -3.54 -12.03
C ALA A 122 -3.79 -2.25 -11.57
N ILE A 123 -4.57 -2.30 -10.49
CA ILE A 123 -5.20 -1.11 -9.90
C ILE A 123 -4.15 -0.12 -9.36
N ILE A 124 -3.09 -0.61 -8.71
CA ILE A 124 -2.01 0.24 -8.19
C ILE A 124 -1.24 0.89 -9.35
N LEU A 125 -0.96 0.13 -10.41
CA LEU A 125 -0.30 0.64 -11.61
C LEU A 125 -1.17 1.68 -12.31
N LEU A 126 -2.47 1.44 -12.44
CA LEU A 126 -3.44 2.39 -12.99
C LEU A 126 -3.46 3.67 -12.16
N ASN A 127 -3.57 3.59 -10.84
CA ASN A 127 -3.55 4.75 -9.97
C ASN A 127 -2.24 5.54 -10.11
N THR A 128 -1.10 4.84 -10.16
CA THR A 128 0.21 5.46 -10.32
C THR A 128 0.32 6.19 -11.66
N ASP A 129 -0.08 5.55 -12.76
CA ASP A 129 -0.09 6.16 -14.09
C ASP A 129 -1.01 7.39 -14.16
N MET A 130 -2.23 7.25 -13.61
CA MET A 130 -3.27 8.27 -13.72
C MET A 130 -2.96 9.53 -12.89
N TYR A 131 -2.32 9.39 -11.73
CA TYR A 131 -2.08 10.51 -10.81
C TYR A 131 -0.62 10.94 -10.73
N SER A 132 0.32 10.22 -11.34
CA SER A 132 1.72 10.64 -11.39
C SER A 132 1.89 11.90 -12.25
N PRO A 133 2.57 12.95 -11.73
CA PRO A 133 2.88 14.16 -12.50
C PRO A 133 3.90 13.91 -13.61
N SER A 134 4.64 12.79 -13.54
CA SER A 134 5.65 12.42 -14.54
C SER A 134 5.03 11.84 -15.83
N VAL A 135 3.78 11.38 -15.77
CA VAL A 135 3.06 10.84 -16.92
C VAL A 135 2.24 11.96 -17.56
N LYS A 136 2.60 12.31 -18.81
CA LYS A 136 1.88 13.33 -19.58
C LYS A 136 0.44 12.88 -19.84
N ALA A 137 -0.50 13.82 -19.83
CA ALA A 137 -1.93 13.52 -19.93
C ALA A 137 -2.30 12.68 -21.16
N GLU A 138 -1.68 12.96 -22.31
CA GLU A 138 -1.89 12.23 -23.57
C GLU A 138 -1.34 10.79 -23.56
N ARG A 139 -0.45 10.47 -22.61
CA ARG A 139 0.15 9.14 -22.44
C ARG A 139 -0.46 8.32 -21.32
N LYS A 140 -1.39 8.90 -20.54
CA LYS A 140 -2.06 8.18 -19.46
C LYS A 140 -2.91 7.04 -20.02
N MET A 141 -2.90 5.93 -19.31
CA MET A 141 -3.65 4.72 -19.61
C MET A 141 -5.14 5.04 -19.72
N LYS A 142 -5.71 4.83 -20.92
CA LYS A 142 -7.15 4.97 -21.14
C LYS A 142 -7.86 3.71 -20.67
N LEU A 143 -9.19 3.80 -20.55
CA LEU A 143 -10.03 2.67 -20.17
C LEU A 143 -9.76 1.42 -21.05
N GLU A 144 -9.71 1.61 -22.36
CA GLU A 144 -9.47 0.51 -23.29
C GLU A 144 -8.05 -0.06 -23.18
N ASP A 145 -7.06 0.76 -22.81
CA ASP A 145 -5.69 0.29 -22.54
C ASP A 145 -5.67 -0.56 -21.27
N PHE A 146 -6.36 -0.14 -20.20
CA PHE A 146 -6.47 -0.90 -18.96
C PHE A 146 -7.13 -2.27 -19.18
N ILE A 147 -8.24 -2.31 -19.93
CA ILE A 147 -8.93 -3.56 -20.29
C ILE A 147 -8.01 -4.45 -21.13
N LYS A 148 -7.34 -3.88 -22.14
CA LYS A 148 -6.43 -4.63 -23.02
C LYS A 148 -5.26 -5.24 -22.26
N ASN A 149 -4.70 -4.52 -21.29
CA ASN A 149 -3.57 -4.98 -20.48
C ASN A 149 -3.93 -6.18 -19.58
N LEU A 150 -5.22 -6.42 -19.35
CA LEU A 150 -5.74 -7.50 -18.50
C LEU A 150 -6.39 -8.64 -19.30
N ARG A 151 -6.19 -8.69 -20.63
CA ARG A 151 -6.71 -9.80 -21.43
C ARG A 151 -6.03 -11.12 -21.09
N GLY A 152 -6.81 -12.19 -20.95
CA GLY A 152 -6.34 -13.54 -20.71
C GLY A 152 -5.70 -13.80 -19.33
N VAL A 153 -5.79 -12.84 -18.39
CA VAL A 153 -5.14 -12.98 -17.07
C VAL A 153 -5.79 -14.07 -16.20
N ASP A 154 -7.06 -14.41 -16.46
CA ASP A 154 -7.80 -15.43 -15.72
C ASP A 154 -7.67 -16.80 -16.38
N ASN A 155 -6.45 -17.37 -16.39
CA ASN A 155 -6.12 -18.64 -17.05
C ASN A 155 -6.46 -18.66 -18.55
N GLY A 156 -6.15 -17.58 -19.26
CA GLY A 156 -6.42 -17.42 -20.69
C GLY A 156 -7.78 -16.81 -21.01
N GLU A 157 -8.65 -16.62 -20.01
CA GLU A 157 -9.92 -15.91 -20.14
C GLU A 157 -9.81 -14.45 -19.67
N ASP A 158 -10.76 -13.63 -20.11
CA ASP A 158 -10.85 -12.21 -19.75
C ASP A 158 -11.66 -12.01 -18.45
N ILE A 159 -11.21 -11.08 -17.61
CA ILE A 159 -12.01 -10.57 -16.47
C ILE A 159 -13.25 -9.87 -17.02
N PRO A 160 -14.44 -10.02 -16.39
CA PRO A 160 -15.66 -9.35 -16.83
C PRO A 160 -15.46 -7.85 -17.10
N ARG A 161 -15.79 -7.40 -18.31
CA ARG A 161 -15.52 -6.03 -18.76
C ARG A 161 -16.12 -4.98 -17.83
N ASP A 162 -17.36 -5.19 -17.37
CA ASP A 162 -18.06 -4.25 -16.50
C ASP A 162 -17.34 -4.06 -15.16
N MET A 163 -16.69 -5.09 -14.63
CA MET A 163 -15.85 -4.99 -13.44
C MET A 163 -14.64 -4.08 -13.70
N LEU A 164 -13.93 -4.28 -14.81
CA LEU A 164 -12.78 -3.45 -15.18
C LEU A 164 -13.16 -1.99 -15.43
N VAL A 165 -14.31 -1.76 -16.05
CA VAL A 165 -14.86 -0.41 -16.28
C VAL A 165 -15.19 0.26 -14.95
N GLY A 166 -15.88 -0.45 -14.04
CA GLY A 166 -16.23 0.06 -12.72
C GLY A 166 -14.99 0.44 -11.91
N ILE A 167 -13.99 -0.44 -11.87
CA ILE A 167 -12.69 -0.18 -11.23
C ILE A 167 -12.03 1.07 -11.82
N TYR A 168 -11.91 1.15 -13.15
CA TYR A 168 -11.25 2.29 -13.80
C TYR A 168 -11.93 3.61 -13.47
N GLN A 169 -13.27 3.66 -13.56
CA GLN A 169 -14.04 4.87 -13.28
C GLN A 169 -13.94 5.28 -11.81
N ARG A 170 -14.00 4.34 -10.86
CA ARG A 170 -13.86 4.64 -9.43
C ARG A 170 -12.46 5.14 -9.10
N ILE A 171 -11.41 4.56 -9.69
CA ILE A 171 -10.05 5.07 -9.56
C ILE A 171 -9.94 6.48 -10.14
N GLN A 172 -10.49 6.73 -11.33
CA GLN A 172 -10.51 8.05 -11.96
C GLN A 172 -11.26 9.11 -11.15
N SER A 173 -12.36 8.73 -10.54
CA SER A 173 -13.15 9.64 -9.70
C SER A 173 -12.42 10.04 -8.42
N ARG A 174 -11.58 9.14 -7.88
CA ARG A 174 -10.93 9.33 -6.59
C ARG A 174 -9.62 8.55 -6.52
N GLU A 175 -8.52 9.30 -6.45
CA GLU A 175 -7.17 8.76 -6.24
C GLU A 175 -7.08 7.88 -4.98
N LEU A 176 -6.32 6.80 -5.06
CA LEU A 176 -5.91 6.00 -3.90
C LEU A 176 -4.88 6.79 -3.08
N ARG A 177 -5.34 7.38 -1.98
CA ARG A 177 -4.51 8.16 -1.06
C ARG A 177 -4.35 7.45 0.27
N THR A 178 -3.14 7.54 0.82
CA THR A 178 -2.88 7.18 2.21
C THR A 178 -3.28 8.35 3.11
N ASN A 179 -3.84 8.07 4.28
CA ASN A 179 -4.25 9.11 5.22
C ASN A 179 -3.05 9.94 5.67
N ASP A 180 -3.29 11.22 5.94
CA ASP A 180 -2.25 12.11 6.44
C ASP A 180 -1.70 11.63 7.79
N ASP A 181 -0.37 11.76 7.92
CA ASP A 181 0.32 11.56 9.17
C ASP A 181 1.14 12.81 9.53
N HIS A 182 1.90 12.73 10.62
CA HIS A 182 2.74 13.83 11.06
C HIS A 182 3.81 14.23 10.02
N VAL A 183 4.19 13.33 9.09
CA VAL A 183 5.14 13.62 8.00
C VAL A 183 4.46 14.45 6.91
N SER A 184 3.17 14.21 6.61
CA SER A 184 2.40 15.04 5.65
C SER A 184 2.43 16.52 6.03
N GLN A 185 2.31 16.83 7.32
CA GLN A 185 2.32 18.21 7.83
C GLN A 185 3.69 18.88 7.64
N VAL A 186 4.77 18.14 7.92
CA VAL A 186 6.15 18.62 7.72
C VAL A 186 6.40 18.90 6.23
N GLN A 187 5.99 17.99 5.34
CA GLN A 187 6.13 18.18 3.89
C GLN A 187 5.30 19.35 3.34
N ALA A 188 4.14 19.64 3.92
CA ALA A 188 3.35 20.82 3.56
C ALA A 188 4.11 22.11 3.91
N VAL A 189 4.71 22.18 5.11
CA VAL A 189 5.53 23.31 5.54
C VAL A 189 6.79 23.44 4.67
N GLU A 190 7.47 22.33 4.37
CA GLU A 190 8.67 22.36 3.52
C GLU A 190 8.40 22.88 2.11
N ARG A 191 7.24 22.55 1.52
CA ARG A 191 6.83 23.10 0.21
C ARG A 191 6.52 24.59 0.25
N MET A 192 6.14 25.12 1.40
CA MET A 192 5.92 26.56 1.61
C MET A 192 7.24 27.32 1.83
N ILE A 193 8.31 26.63 2.23
CA ILE A 193 9.63 27.22 2.42
C ILE A 193 10.36 27.27 1.07
N VAL A 194 10.30 28.41 0.40
CA VAL A 194 11.14 28.68 -0.78
C VAL A 194 12.60 28.83 -0.33
N GLY A 195 13.49 27.92 -0.76
CA GLY A 195 14.95 28.18 -0.76
C GLY A 195 15.84 27.43 0.23
N LYS A 196 15.64 26.13 0.51
CA LYS A 196 16.68 25.37 1.23
C LYS A 196 17.85 25.00 0.31
N LYS A 197 19.01 25.63 0.51
CA LYS A 197 20.31 25.00 0.18
C LYS A 197 20.52 23.82 1.13
N PRO A 198 20.92 22.62 0.65
CA PRO A 198 21.31 21.54 1.54
C PRO A 198 22.47 22.00 2.42
N VAL A 199 22.40 21.72 3.72
CA VAL A 199 23.48 22.01 4.66
C VAL A 199 24.68 21.18 4.23
N GLY A 200 25.72 21.87 3.75
CA GLY A 200 26.97 21.25 3.35
C GLY A 200 27.58 20.46 4.51
N SER A 201 28.01 19.25 4.22
CA SER A 201 28.89 18.46 5.08
C SER A 201 30.04 19.32 5.60
N PRO A 202 30.45 19.21 6.88
CA PRO A 202 31.65 19.89 7.35
C PRO A 202 32.82 19.36 6.51
N ARG A 203 33.44 20.25 5.72
CA ARG A 203 34.72 19.95 5.07
C ARG A 203 35.71 19.62 6.17
N GLY A 204 36.42 18.52 5.98
CA GLY A 204 37.52 18.09 6.83
C GLY A 204 38.49 19.24 7.06
N TRP A 205 38.87 19.40 8.31
CA TRP A 205 40.02 20.20 8.68
C TRP A 205 41.25 19.34 8.37
N ASP A 206 41.81 19.53 7.18
CA ASP A 206 43.22 19.24 6.94
C ASP A 206 44.03 20.36 7.59
N GLY A 207 44.87 20.04 8.56
CA GLY A 207 45.72 21.03 9.22
C GLY A 207 46.64 20.47 10.30
N PHE A 208 47.87 20.16 9.85
CA PHE A 208 49.12 19.90 10.59
C PHE A 208 49.36 18.51 11.19
#